data_AF-A0A369YZM3-F1
#
_entry.id   AF-A0A369YZM3-F1
#
_cell.length_a   1.000
_cell.length_b   1.000
_cell.length_c   1.000
_cell.angle_alpha   90.00
_cell.angle_beta   90.00
_cell.angle_gamma   90.00
#
_symmetry.space_group_name_H-M   'P 1'
#
loop_
_entity.id
_entity.type
_entity.pdbx_description
1 polymer ?
#
loop_
_entity_poly.entity_id
_entity_poly.type
_entity_poly.pdbx_seq_one_letter_code
_entity_poly.pdbx_strand_id
1 'polypeptide(L)'
;MKFNLSKLSLTILATVTLAACGSSGDSNTQPVNQIKPTEQVKPAEPVKPAEQPKNEEQIVLSRVGFEVNKENRVVTTIERQIHDNNNVNLVNVEGQEIEIIPSGYYERPGFIGINAKELLEEFSPKSQRSVSGKNYKNIRWGTFTDPSLNSYYHVAFGVNPTTEMPQSGIVNYTGYGSHLEAAKKEEYFLSSARLTANFADKTLNGTISLAKTGFNDVLVSNDIAGGALSPEIHFDDISLSAKIQGNKFSGTSDKGVHTEGGFYGKDAEEVAGTYKGKDVMGVFGARKN
;
A
#
# COMPACT_ATOMS: atom_id res chain seq x y z
N MET A 1 13.28 -35.85 -19.12
CA MET A 1 11.98 -35.62 -19.80
C MET A 1 10.96 -36.63 -19.32
N LYS A 2 9.87 -36.18 -18.69
CA LYS A 2 8.66 -36.96 -18.44
C LYS A 2 7.47 -36.02 -18.64
N PHE A 3 6.75 -36.21 -19.74
CA PHE A 3 5.50 -35.51 -20.03
C PHE A 3 4.35 -36.25 -19.34
N ASN A 4 3.50 -35.54 -18.61
CA ASN A 4 2.20 -36.03 -18.18
C ASN A 4 1.12 -35.15 -18.81
N LEU A 5 0.21 -35.81 -19.53
CA LEU A 5 -0.87 -35.22 -20.31
C LEU A 5 -2.18 -35.16 -19.50
N SER A 6 -2.92 -34.09 -19.78
CA SER A 6 -4.39 -34.05 -19.94
C SER A 6 -5.27 -34.29 -18.72
N LYS A 7 -5.97 -33.23 -18.29
CA LYS A 7 -7.44 -33.20 -18.24
C LYS A 7 -7.95 -31.79 -18.57
N LEU A 8 -8.52 -31.62 -19.75
CA LEU A 8 -9.26 -30.42 -20.18
C LEU A 8 -10.74 -30.68 -19.85
N SER A 9 -11.37 -29.83 -19.03
CA SER A 9 -12.81 -29.92 -18.76
C SER A 9 -13.52 -28.77 -19.46
N LEU A 10 -14.50 -29.11 -20.31
CA LEU A 10 -15.25 -28.24 -21.20
C LEU A 10 -16.65 -28.03 -20.60
N THR A 11 -17.06 -26.79 -20.34
CA THR A 11 -18.41 -26.48 -19.84
C THR A 11 -19.23 -25.81 -20.94
N ILE A 12 -20.40 -26.38 -21.19
CA ILE A 12 -21.31 -26.11 -22.31
C ILE A 12 -22.19 -24.89 -21.99
N LEU A 13 -22.34 -23.99 -22.97
CA LEU A 13 -23.20 -22.81 -22.94
C LEU A 13 -24.59 -23.17 -23.48
N ALA A 14 -25.65 -22.94 -22.70
CA ALA A 14 -27.03 -23.18 -23.13
C ALA A 14 -27.74 -21.85 -23.45
N THR A 15 -28.09 -21.65 -24.72
CA THR A 15 -28.95 -20.56 -25.20
C THR A 15 -30.41 -20.98 -25.18
N VAL A 16 -31.28 -20.17 -24.59
CA VAL A 16 -32.74 -20.32 -24.68
C VAL A 16 -33.29 -19.22 -25.58
N THR A 17 -33.91 -19.62 -26.69
CA THR A 17 -34.77 -18.77 -27.52
C THR A 17 -36.20 -19.30 -27.44
N LEU A 18 -37.16 -18.44 -27.11
CA LEU A 18 -38.59 -18.75 -27.17
C LEU A 18 -39.25 -17.89 -28.24
N ALA A 19 -40.08 -18.57 -29.03
CA ALA A 19 -40.66 -18.14 -30.28
C ALA A 19 -41.88 -17.23 -30.11
N ALA A 20 -42.09 -16.39 -31.12
CA ALA A 20 -43.32 -15.67 -31.38
C ALA A 20 -44.39 -16.61 -31.98
N CYS A 21 -45.65 -16.41 -31.58
CA CYS A 21 -46.81 -16.97 -32.26
C CYS A 21 -47.81 -15.84 -32.51
N GLY A 22 -48.19 -15.64 -33.76
CA GLY A 22 -49.25 -14.72 -34.18
C GLY A 22 -50.45 -15.49 -34.75
N SER A 23 -51.62 -14.85 -34.79
CA SER A 23 -52.73 -15.11 -35.74
C SER A 23 -53.86 -14.10 -35.49
N SER A 24 -54.16 -13.16 -36.40
CA SER A 24 -55.19 -13.16 -37.48
C SER A 24 -56.65 -12.94 -37.03
N GLY A 25 -57.37 -11.98 -37.64
CA GLY A 25 -58.84 -12.03 -37.77
C GLY A 25 -59.61 -10.69 -37.78
N ASP A 26 -60.29 -10.39 -38.89
CA ASP A 26 -60.96 -9.14 -39.30
C ASP A 26 -62.34 -8.78 -38.66
N SER A 27 -62.65 -7.48 -38.76
CA SER A 27 -63.95 -6.84 -39.12
C SER A 27 -65.11 -6.61 -38.12
N ASN A 28 -65.33 -5.31 -37.85
CA ASN A 28 -66.57 -4.50 -37.92
C ASN A 28 -67.87 -4.96 -37.23
N THR A 29 -68.32 -4.22 -36.20
CA THR A 29 -69.67 -3.59 -36.04
C THR A 29 -69.88 -3.05 -34.61
N GLN A 30 -70.26 -1.78 -34.48
CA GLN A 30 -71.01 -1.22 -33.33
C GLN A 30 -72.52 -1.53 -33.54
N PRO A 31 -73.43 -1.47 -32.53
CA PRO A 31 -73.40 -0.59 -31.34
C PRO A 31 -73.99 -1.19 -30.03
N VAL A 32 -74.12 -0.32 -29.02
CA VAL A 32 -75.08 -0.28 -27.89
C VAL A 32 -74.46 -0.39 -26.49
N ASN A 33 -74.70 0.69 -25.74
CA ASN A 33 -74.44 0.89 -24.31
C ASN A 33 -75.09 -0.20 -23.44
N GLN A 34 -74.31 -0.80 -22.55
CA GLN A 34 -74.81 -1.34 -21.29
C GLN A 34 -73.75 -1.25 -20.19
N ILE A 35 -74.20 -0.82 -19.03
CA ILE A 35 -73.45 -0.38 -17.86
C ILE A 35 -73.04 -1.58 -17.00
N LYS A 36 -71.75 -1.72 -16.62
CA LYS A 36 -71.30 -2.43 -15.39
C LYS A 36 -69.78 -2.25 -15.12
N PRO A 37 -69.28 -2.67 -13.94
CA PRO A 37 -68.86 -1.85 -12.81
C PRO A 37 -67.37 -1.41 -12.85
N THR A 38 -67.04 -0.38 -12.06
CA THR A 38 -65.67 0.07 -11.80
C THR A 38 -64.76 -1.07 -11.33
N GLU A 39 -63.75 -1.38 -12.14
CA GLU A 39 -62.67 -2.30 -11.80
C GLU A 39 -61.77 -1.64 -10.74
N GLN A 40 -61.53 -2.35 -9.64
CA GLN A 40 -60.67 -1.92 -8.53
C GLN A 40 -59.25 -1.66 -9.04
N VAL A 41 -58.70 -0.51 -8.65
CA VAL A 41 -57.27 -0.20 -8.82
C VAL A 41 -56.45 -1.27 -8.10
N LYS A 42 -55.67 -2.04 -8.87
CA LYS A 42 -54.66 -2.96 -8.35
C LYS A 42 -53.66 -2.16 -7.49
N PRO A 43 -53.32 -2.58 -6.26
CA PRO A 43 -52.32 -1.88 -5.46
C PRO A 43 -50.99 -1.84 -6.22
N ALA A 44 -50.41 -0.65 -6.34
CA ALA A 44 -49.04 -0.51 -6.81
C ALA A 44 -48.11 -1.31 -5.88
N GLU A 45 -47.31 -2.21 -6.44
CA GLU A 45 -46.24 -2.88 -5.68
C GLU A 45 -45.34 -1.81 -5.02
N PRO A 46 -44.87 -2.05 -3.79
CA PRO A 46 -43.95 -1.12 -3.14
C PRO A 46 -42.71 -1.02 -4.01
N VAL A 47 -42.37 0.21 -4.41
CA VAL A 47 -41.10 0.50 -5.08
C VAL A 47 -39.99 0.03 -4.15
N LYS A 48 -39.31 -1.05 -4.54
CA LYS A 48 -38.12 -1.55 -3.86
C LYS A 48 -37.14 -0.38 -3.75
N PRO A 49 -36.64 -0.03 -2.55
CA PRO A 49 -35.68 1.04 -2.43
C PRO A 49 -34.52 0.76 -3.38
N ALA A 50 -34.17 1.74 -4.21
CA ALA A 50 -32.96 1.66 -5.02
C ALA A 50 -31.80 1.36 -4.08
N GLU A 51 -31.10 0.24 -4.30
CA GLU A 51 -29.81 -0.01 -3.68
C GLU A 51 -28.91 1.17 -4.08
N GLN A 52 -28.65 2.06 -3.12
CA GLN A 52 -27.54 2.98 -3.25
C GLN A 52 -26.30 2.14 -3.53
N PRO A 53 -25.45 2.48 -4.53
CA PRO A 53 -24.15 1.88 -4.63
C PRO A 53 -23.37 2.31 -3.39
N LYS A 54 -23.37 1.46 -2.38
CA LYS A 54 -22.44 1.54 -1.25
C LYS A 54 -21.09 1.21 -1.85
N ASN A 55 -20.39 2.22 -2.37
CA ASN A 55 -18.94 2.13 -2.45
C ASN A 55 -18.46 2.17 -0.99
N GLU A 56 -18.59 1.04 -0.30
CA GLU A 56 -17.86 0.82 0.94
C GLU A 56 -16.40 0.94 0.54
N GLU A 57 -15.78 2.08 0.84
CA GLU A 57 -14.34 2.26 0.82
C GLU A 57 -13.78 1.20 1.77
N GLN A 58 -13.57 0.00 1.24
CA GLN A 58 -13.15 -1.14 2.01
C GLN A 58 -11.79 -0.76 2.60
N ILE A 59 -11.69 -0.75 3.93
CA ILE A 59 -10.44 -0.51 4.65
C ILE A 59 -9.54 -1.72 4.33
N VAL A 60 -8.80 -1.63 3.24
CA VAL A 60 -7.94 -2.71 2.77
C VAL A 60 -6.56 -2.52 3.37
N LEU A 61 -5.99 -3.61 3.90
CA LEU A 61 -4.61 -3.63 4.39
C LEU A 61 -3.66 -3.28 3.22
N SER A 62 -2.81 -2.26 3.41
CA SER A 62 -1.94 -1.72 2.35
C SER A 62 -0.76 -2.65 2.05
N ARG A 63 -0.25 -2.52 0.82
CA ARG A 63 0.88 -3.28 0.26
C ARG A 63 2.14 -3.13 1.12
N VAL A 64 2.95 -4.19 1.17
CA VAL A 64 3.95 -4.38 2.24
C VAL A 64 5.37 -4.03 1.81
N GLY A 65 5.71 -3.96 0.52
CA GLY A 65 7.05 -3.53 0.08
C GLY A 65 7.64 -4.29 -1.11
N PHE A 66 8.94 -4.60 -1.04
CA PHE A 66 9.72 -5.26 -2.09
C PHE A 66 10.52 -6.45 -1.55
N GLU A 67 10.59 -7.50 -2.35
CA GLU A 67 11.44 -8.66 -2.18
C GLU A 67 12.59 -8.60 -3.18
N VAL A 68 13.83 -8.77 -2.71
CA VAL A 68 15.04 -8.80 -3.54
C VAL A 68 15.72 -10.15 -3.35
N ASN A 69 15.66 -11.00 -4.37
CA ASN A 69 16.23 -12.35 -4.30
C ASN A 69 17.76 -12.30 -4.11
N LYS A 70 18.30 -13.13 -3.21
CA LYS A 70 19.74 -13.15 -2.89
C LYS A 70 20.62 -13.68 -4.02
N GLU A 71 20.10 -14.57 -4.88
CA GLU A 71 20.87 -15.24 -5.92
C GLU A 71 20.86 -14.45 -7.23
N ASN A 72 19.66 -14.17 -7.77
CA ASN A 72 19.48 -13.58 -9.09
C ASN A 72 19.19 -12.08 -9.06
N ARG A 73 19.03 -11.49 -7.87
CA ARG A 73 18.76 -10.07 -7.64
C ARG A 73 17.48 -9.54 -8.30
N VAL A 74 16.55 -10.44 -8.65
CA VAL A 74 15.23 -10.05 -9.15
C VAL A 74 14.45 -9.39 -8.03
N VAL A 75 13.79 -8.29 -8.37
CA VAL A 75 12.93 -7.52 -7.47
C VAL A 75 11.48 -7.85 -7.75
N THR A 76 10.75 -8.25 -6.71
CA THR A 76 9.30 -8.52 -6.77
C THR A 76 8.57 -7.59 -5.80
N THR A 77 7.41 -7.08 -6.21
CA THR A 77 6.53 -6.30 -5.32
C THR A 77 5.74 -7.25 -4.41
N ILE A 78 5.63 -6.91 -3.13
CA ILE A 78 4.94 -7.72 -2.13
C ILE A 78 3.53 -7.19 -1.91
N GLU A 79 2.54 -7.98 -2.34
CA GLU A 79 1.13 -7.80 -1.99
C GLU A 79 0.78 -8.80 -0.88
N ARG A 80 0.79 -8.38 0.39
CA ARG A 80 0.51 -9.28 1.52
C ARG A 80 -0.50 -8.72 2.50
N GLN A 81 -1.22 -9.64 3.15
CA GLN A 81 -2.04 -9.37 4.33
C GLN A 81 -1.18 -9.36 5.59
N ILE A 82 -1.39 -8.34 6.40
CA ILE A 82 -0.87 -8.26 7.78
C ILE A 82 -1.55 -9.36 8.59
N HIS A 83 -0.81 -10.00 9.49
CA HIS A 83 -1.31 -11.11 10.30
C HIS A 83 -2.59 -10.73 11.05
N ASP A 84 -3.54 -11.68 11.16
CA ASP A 84 -4.81 -11.52 11.89
C ASP A 84 -4.66 -11.08 13.36
N ASN A 85 -3.46 -11.23 13.94
CA ASN A 85 -3.17 -10.86 15.33
C ASN A 85 -2.83 -9.37 15.49
N ASN A 86 -2.80 -8.60 14.40
CA ASN A 86 -2.58 -7.16 14.39
C ASN A 86 -1.27 -6.75 15.11
N ASN A 87 -0.24 -7.60 15.06
CA ASN A 87 1.07 -7.34 15.64
C ASN A 87 1.97 -6.62 14.64
N VAL A 88 2.33 -5.38 14.95
CA VAL A 88 3.14 -4.53 14.06
C VAL A 88 4.58 -5.03 13.90
N ASN A 89 5.07 -5.90 14.78
CA ASN A 89 6.42 -6.45 14.74
C ASN A 89 6.51 -7.80 14.00
N LEU A 90 5.41 -8.30 13.42
CA LEU A 90 5.39 -9.57 12.70
C LEU A 90 5.12 -9.33 11.21
N VAL A 91 5.84 -10.09 10.37
CA VAL A 91 5.59 -10.14 8.94
C VAL A 91 5.62 -11.59 8.48
N ASN A 92 4.68 -11.96 7.61
CA ASN A 92 4.74 -13.24 6.93
C ASN A 92 5.56 -13.06 5.65
N VAL A 93 6.60 -13.85 5.44
CA VAL A 93 7.40 -13.94 4.20
C VAL A 93 7.81 -15.39 3.94
N GLU A 94 7.87 -15.84 2.69
CA GLU A 94 8.21 -17.24 2.31
C GLU A 94 7.43 -18.35 3.05
N GLY A 95 6.21 -18.05 3.54
CA GLY A 95 5.39 -19.01 4.31
C GLY A 95 5.79 -19.12 5.79
N GLN A 96 6.68 -18.24 6.26
CA GLN A 96 7.16 -18.15 7.63
C GLN A 96 6.71 -16.84 8.28
N GLU A 97 6.37 -16.91 9.56
CA GLU A 97 6.19 -15.73 10.40
C GLU A 97 7.56 -15.27 10.92
N ILE A 98 7.91 -14.02 10.65
CA ILE A 98 9.17 -13.41 11.07
C ILE A 98 8.86 -12.24 12.01
N GLU A 99 9.34 -12.32 13.25
CA GLU A 99 9.31 -11.21 14.21
C GLU A 99 10.43 -10.23 13.85
N ILE A 100 10.14 -9.15 13.12
CA ILE A 100 11.14 -8.20 12.59
C ILE A 100 11.80 -7.35 13.69
N ILE A 101 11.13 -7.17 14.83
CA ILE A 101 11.69 -6.59 16.05
C ILE A 101 11.50 -7.60 17.19
N PRO A 102 12.56 -8.32 17.58
CA PRO A 102 12.47 -9.34 18.62
C PRO A 102 11.91 -8.82 19.94
N SER A 103 11.08 -9.62 20.59
CA SER A 103 10.58 -9.34 21.94
C SER A 103 11.73 -9.15 22.93
N GLY A 104 11.62 -8.15 23.80
CA GLY A 104 12.67 -7.76 24.74
C GLY A 104 13.89 -7.08 24.11
N TYR A 105 13.90 -6.79 22.81
CA TYR A 105 15.04 -6.11 22.15
C TYR A 105 15.44 -4.82 22.87
N TYR A 106 14.47 -3.96 23.17
CA TYR A 106 14.70 -2.69 23.87
C TYR A 106 15.01 -2.84 25.37
N GLU A 107 14.86 -4.05 25.91
CA GLU A 107 15.15 -4.36 27.31
C GLU A 107 16.56 -4.95 27.46
N ARG A 108 17.25 -5.26 26.35
CA ARG A 108 18.60 -5.81 26.37
C ARG A 108 19.61 -4.74 26.83
N PRO A 109 20.31 -4.96 27.96
CA PRO A 109 21.35 -4.04 28.39
C PRO A 109 22.49 -4.00 27.35
N GLY A 110 22.91 -2.80 26.95
CA GLY A 110 24.00 -2.59 25.98
C GLY A 110 23.56 -2.38 24.53
N PHE A 111 22.30 -2.66 24.17
CA PHE A 111 21.71 -2.25 22.89
C PHE A 111 20.97 -0.93 23.06
N ILE A 112 21.74 0.16 23.07
CA ILE A 112 21.19 1.49 22.81
C ILE A 112 20.90 1.50 21.31
N GLY A 113 19.64 1.65 20.90
CA GLY A 113 19.33 1.93 19.49
C GLY A 113 20.24 3.07 19.04
N ILE A 114 21.18 2.79 18.14
CA ILE A 114 22.46 3.52 18.11
C ILE A 114 22.38 4.96 17.60
N ASN A 115 21.21 5.51 17.35
CA ASN A 115 21.09 6.89 16.88
C ASN A 115 19.80 7.53 17.38
N ALA A 116 19.78 8.86 17.41
CA ALA A 116 18.59 9.72 17.53
C ALA A 116 17.45 9.43 16.51
N LYS A 117 17.58 8.34 15.75
CA LYS A 117 16.74 7.84 14.66
C LYS A 117 15.93 6.59 15.04
N GLU A 118 16.20 5.98 16.21
CA GLU A 118 15.51 4.79 16.76
C GLU A 118 15.29 3.66 15.73
N LEU A 119 16.32 3.31 14.98
CA LEU A 119 16.34 2.11 14.14
C LEU A 119 16.86 0.92 14.96
N LEU A 120 16.18 -0.22 14.84
CA LEU A 120 16.77 -1.51 15.21
C LEU A 120 17.76 -1.87 14.13
N GLU A 121 19.04 -1.94 14.48
CA GLU A 121 20.12 -2.40 13.61
C GLU A 121 20.71 -3.68 14.19
N GLU A 122 20.49 -4.80 13.51
CA GLU A 122 21.09 -6.09 13.84
C GLU A 122 21.84 -6.59 12.61
N PHE A 123 23.17 -6.63 12.72
CA PHE A 123 24.05 -7.16 11.69
C PHE A 123 24.82 -8.34 12.29
N SER A 124 24.30 -9.54 12.06
CA SER A 124 25.05 -10.78 12.28
C SER A 124 25.43 -11.39 10.93
N PRO A 125 26.39 -12.33 10.88
CA PRO A 125 26.72 -13.04 9.63
C PRO A 125 25.54 -13.79 9.01
N LYS A 126 24.43 -13.90 9.75
CA LYS A 126 23.28 -14.77 9.48
C LYS A 126 21.97 -13.96 9.33
N SER A 127 21.78 -12.90 10.12
CA SER A 127 20.62 -12.00 10.10
C SER A 127 21.06 -10.56 9.82
N GLN A 128 20.33 -9.85 8.96
CA GLN A 128 20.52 -8.41 8.76
C GLN A 128 19.17 -7.74 8.91
N ARG A 129 19.05 -6.77 9.81
CA ARG A 129 17.81 -6.07 10.11
C ARG A 129 18.10 -4.60 10.35
N SER A 130 17.37 -3.74 9.64
CA SER A 130 17.32 -2.29 9.85
C SER A 130 15.87 -1.84 9.79
N VAL A 131 15.20 -1.82 10.94
CA VAL A 131 13.74 -1.64 11.04
C VAL A 131 13.39 -0.48 11.97
N SER A 132 12.39 0.31 11.59
CA SER A 132 11.87 1.44 12.36
C SER A 132 11.39 1.03 13.75
N GLY A 133 11.85 1.72 14.79
CA GLY A 133 11.59 1.35 16.17
C GLY A 133 10.36 1.96 16.83
N LYS A 134 10.43 2.11 18.17
CA LYS A 134 9.32 2.48 19.07
C LYS A 134 8.65 3.83 18.78
N ASN A 135 9.31 4.72 18.05
CA ASN A 135 8.74 6.00 17.61
C ASN A 135 7.48 5.89 16.74
N TYR A 136 7.21 4.71 16.19
CA TYR A 136 5.99 4.38 15.47
C TYR A 136 5.16 3.38 16.25
N LYS A 137 3.90 3.70 16.51
CA LYS A 137 2.95 2.85 17.23
C LYS A 137 2.26 1.87 16.30
N ASN A 138 1.87 2.35 15.13
CA ASN A 138 1.01 1.66 14.20
C ASN A 138 1.76 1.16 12.97
N ILE A 139 2.92 1.71 12.63
CA ILE A 139 3.65 1.31 11.42
C ILE A 139 5.02 0.67 11.70
N ARG A 140 5.48 -0.13 10.74
CA ARG A 140 6.89 -0.49 10.59
C ARG A 140 7.34 -0.26 9.16
N TRP A 141 8.57 0.19 9.02
CA TRP A 141 9.27 0.21 7.75
C TRP A 141 10.73 -0.17 7.94
N GLY A 142 11.40 -0.61 6.88
CA GLY A 142 12.82 -0.93 6.94
C GLY A 142 13.21 -2.08 6.02
N THR A 143 14.35 -2.69 6.31
CA THR A 143 14.85 -3.87 5.61
C THR A 143 15.18 -4.99 6.57
N PHE A 144 14.96 -6.24 6.16
CA PHE A 144 15.40 -7.39 6.91
C PHE A 144 15.69 -8.61 6.02
N THR A 145 16.49 -9.52 6.55
CA THR A 145 16.64 -10.91 6.11
C THR A 145 17.02 -11.78 7.31
N ASP A 146 16.67 -13.07 7.21
CA ASP A 146 17.01 -14.12 8.17
C ASP A 146 17.76 -15.26 7.44
N PRO A 147 18.49 -16.17 8.14
CA PRO A 147 19.11 -17.34 7.51
C PRO A 147 18.14 -18.26 6.80
N SER A 148 16.88 -18.32 7.24
CA SER A 148 15.86 -19.17 6.64
C SER A 148 15.30 -18.62 5.34
N LEU A 149 15.61 -17.36 4.99
CA LEU A 149 15.04 -16.65 3.85
C LEU A 149 16.01 -16.63 2.67
N ASN A 150 15.46 -16.65 1.46
CA ASN A 150 16.21 -16.60 0.20
C ASN A 150 16.30 -15.19 -0.38
N SER A 151 15.65 -14.21 0.27
CA SER A 151 15.56 -12.83 -0.20
C SER A 151 15.84 -11.81 0.89
N TYR A 152 16.20 -10.60 0.48
CA TYR A 152 16.13 -9.40 1.31
C TYR A 152 14.73 -8.78 1.16
N TYR A 153 14.19 -8.27 2.25
CA TYR A 153 12.85 -7.71 2.29
C TYR A 153 12.91 -6.25 2.70
N HIS A 154 12.46 -5.36 1.81
CA HIS A 154 12.21 -3.96 2.14
C HIS A 154 10.73 -3.83 2.41
N VAL A 155 10.35 -3.48 3.64
CA VAL A 155 8.94 -3.45 4.03
C VAL A 155 8.50 -2.08 4.54
N ALA A 156 7.24 -1.74 4.30
CA ALA A 156 6.50 -0.66 4.93
C ALA A 156 5.04 -1.13 5.08
N PHE A 157 4.57 -1.22 6.32
CA PHE A 157 3.22 -1.65 6.64
C PHE A 157 2.76 -1.05 7.95
N GLY A 158 1.48 -1.22 8.28
CA GLY A 158 0.98 -0.82 9.59
C GLY A 158 -0.24 -1.59 10.04
N VAL A 159 -0.41 -1.66 11.34
CA VAL A 159 -1.58 -2.15 12.06
C VAL A 159 -2.52 -0.98 12.34
N ASN A 160 -3.78 -1.27 12.72
CA ASN A 160 -4.76 -0.22 13.02
C ASN A 160 -4.91 0.83 11.89
N PRO A 161 -5.34 0.42 10.68
CA PRO A 161 -5.63 1.37 9.61
C PRO A 161 -6.60 2.46 10.10
N THR A 162 -6.37 3.71 9.73
CA THR A 162 -7.24 4.82 10.13
C THR A 162 -8.65 4.60 9.56
N THR A 163 -9.62 4.36 10.42
CA THR A 163 -11.02 4.11 10.02
C THR A 163 -11.80 5.42 9.81
N GLU A 164 -11.45 6.45 10.58
CA GLU A 164 -12.04 7.79 10.51
C GLU A 164 -10.99 8.78 10.01
N MET A 165 -10.94 8.95 8.68
CA MET A 165 -10.00 9.88 8.06
C MET A 165 -10.40 11.34 8.31
N PRO A 166 -9.44 12.24 8.55
CA PRO A 166 -9.72 13.68 8.55
C PRO A 166 -10.36 14.09 7.21
N GLN A 167 -11.38 14.96 7.27
CA GLN A 167 -12.12 15.39 6.08
C GLN A 167 -11.61 16.70 5.49
N SER A 168 -10.76 17.43 6.23
CA SER A 168 -10.20 18.71 5.83
C SER A 168 -8.88 18.98 6.54
N GLY A 169 -8.21 20.07 6.14
CA GLY A 169 -6.94 20.48 6.68
C GLY A 169 -5.73 19.93 5.91
N ILE A 170 -4.59 20.56 6.18
CA ILE A 170 -3.29 20.20 5.62
C ILE A 170 -2.42 19.71 6.78
N VAL A 171 -1.88 18.51 6.63
CA VAL A 171 -1.04 17.85 7.64
C VAL A 171 0.31 17.50 7.04
N ASN A 172 1.37 17.82 7.78
CA ASN A 172 2.73 17.49 7.42
C ASN A 172 3.20 16.26 8.20
N TYR A 173 3.85 15.34 7.51
CA TYR A 173 4.47 14.15 8.07
C TYR A 173 5.97 14.20 7.83
N THR A 174 6.74 13.84 8.85
CA THR A 174 8.18 13.61 8.71
C THR A 174 8.55 12.23 9.17
N GLY A 175 9.53 11.65 8.49
CA GLY A 175 9.99 10.31 8.77
C GLY A 175 11.16 9.91 7.91
N TYR A 176 11.26 8.62 7.71
CA TYR A 176 12.43 7.98 7.13
C TYR A 176 12.02 6.78 6.28
N GLY A 177 12.97 6.22 5.55
CA GLY A 177 12.74 5.10 4.66
C GLY A 177 14.00 4.31 4.35
N SER A 178 13.81 3.22 3.63
CA SER A 178 14.88 2.45 3.01
C SER A 178 14.78 2.63 1.50
N HIS A 179 15.83 3.18 0.92
CA HIS A 179 15.98 3.41 -0.51
C HIS A 179 16.86 2.33 -1.14
N LEU A 180 16.46 1.85 -2.31
CA LEU A 180 17.24 0.96 -3.15
C LEU A 180 17.42 1.55 -4.55
N GLU A 181 18.67 1.67 -4.98
CA GLU A 181 19.01 1.94 -6.37
C GLU A 181 19.17 0.61 -7.11
N ALA A 182 18.46 0.44 -8.23
CA ALA A 182 18.47 -0.80 -9.01
C ALA A 182 19.87 -1.17 -9.53
N ALA A 183 20.74 -0.19 -9.73
CA ALA A 183 22.12 -0.37 -10.16
C ALA A 183 23.06 -0.89 -9.07
N LYS A 184 22.76 -0.62 -7.78
CA LYS A 184 23.67 -0.91 -6.66
C LYS A 184 23.35 -2.21 -5.91
N LYS A 185 22.21 -2.85 -6.21
CA LYS A 185 21.74 -4.25 -5.93
C LYS A 185 21.96 -4.88 -4.54
N GLU A 186 22.77 -4.31 -3.66
CA GLU A 186 23.22 -4.90 -2.39
C GLU A 186 23.28 -3.87 -1.25
N GLU A 187 23.34 -2.57 -1.55
CA GLU A 187 23.28 -1.51 -0.54
C GLU A 187 21.91 -0.85 -0.50
N TYR A 188 21.27 -0.90 0.67
CA TYR A 188 20.16 0.00 0.97
C TYR A 188 20.71 1.28 1.60
N PHE A 189 20.08 2.39 1.25
CA PHE A 189 20.39 3.68 1.84
C PHE A 189 19.25 4.08 2.75
N LEU A 190 19.56 4.59 3.94
CA LEU A 190 18.58 5.31 4.72
C LEU A 190 18.12 6.51 3.89
N SER A 191 16.81 6.78 3.88
CA SER A 191 16.24 7.97 3.24
C SER A 191 15.41 8.76 4.25
N SER A 192 15.24 10.05 4.00
CA SER A 192 14.30 10.92 4.68
C SER A 192 12.99 10.99 3.90
N ALA A 193 11.87 11.14 4.61
CA ALA A 193 10.55 11.32 4.02
C ALA A 193 9.90 12.60 4.56
N ARG A 194 9.45 13.47 3.66
CA ARG A 194 8.65 14.66 3.97
C ARG A 194 7.39 14.62 3.13
N LEU A 195 6.24 14.54 3.78
CA LEU A 195 4.96 14.37 3.10
C LEU A 195 3.98 15.44 3.58
N THR A 196 3.08 15.84 2.70
CA THR A 196 1.97 16.74 2.99
C THR A 196 0.68 16.10 2.48
N ALA A 197 -0.22 15.79 3.42
CA ALA A 197 -1.59 15.38 3.10
C ALA A 197 -2.49 16.61 3.13
N ASN A 198 -3.23 16.85 2.06
CA ASN A 198 -4.35 17.76 2.03
C ASN A 198 -5.63 16.93 1.95
N PHE A 199 -6.36 16.87 3.05
CA PHE A 199 -7.54 16.00 3.16
C PHE A 199 -8.76 16.55 2.45
N ALA A 200 -8.86 17.88 2.31
CA ALA A 200 -9.92 18.51 1.52
C ALA A 200 -9.76 18.19 0.03
N ASP A 201 -8.53 18.31 -0.48
CA ASP A 201 -8.21 18.04 -1.89
C ASP A 201 -7.96 16.55 -2.18
N LYS A 202 -7.98 15.72 -1.13
CA LYS A 202 -7.67 14.29 -1.17
C LYS A 202 -6.36 14.00 -1.89
N THR A 203 -5.30 14.71 -1.52
CA THR A 203 -3.97 14.55 -2.12
C THR A 203 -2.90 14.29 -1.07
N LEU A 204 -1.94 13.44 -1.41
CA LEU A 204 -0.68 13.31 -0.70
C LEU A 204 0.45 13.65 -1.68
N ASN A 205 1.27 14.63 -1.33
CA ASN A 205 2.49 14.94 -2.06
C ASN A 205 3.69 14.82 -1.11
N GLY A 206 4.88 14.62 -1.65
CA GLY A 206 6.05 14.57 -0.81
C GLY A 206 7.35 14.37 -1.55
N THR A 207 8.41 14.26 -0.77
CA THR A 207 9.77 14.09 -1.25
C THR A 207 10.47 13.03 -0.42
N ILE A 208 11.17 12.13 -1.11
CA ILE A 208 12.15 11.24 -0.52
C ILE A 208 13.54 11.72 -0.91
N SER A 209 14.40 11.93 0.09
CA SER A 209 15.79 12.32 -0.12
C SER A 209 16.71 11.25 0.47
N LEU A 210 17.81 10.95 -0.22
CA LEU A 210 18.83 10.04 0.32
C LEU A 210 19.45 10.65 1.58
N ALA A 211 19.48 9.91 2.69
CA ALA A 211 20.03 10.39 3.97
C ALA A 211 21.56 10.48 3.99
N LYS A 212 22.22 10.48 2.81
CA LYS A 212 23.64 10.85 2.67
C LYS A 212 23.87 12.35 2.91
N THR A 213 22.83 13.18 2.76
CA THR A 213 22.83 14.59 3.16
C THR A 213 22.14 14.69 4.52
N GLY A 214 22.77 15.35 5.49
CA GLY A 214 22.32 15.36 6.87
C GLY A 214 20.92 15.94 6.97
N PHE A 215 20.12 15.40 7.89
CA PHE A 215 18.99 16.17 8.41
C PHE A 215 19.57 17.47 8.98
N ASN A 216 19.21 18.62 8.38
CA ASN A 216 19.50 20.01 8.78
C ASN A 216 20.51 20.80 7.92
N ASP A 217 20.60 20.58 6.60
CA ASP A 217 21.53 21.33 5.72
C ASP A 217 23.02 21.22 6.13
N VAL A 218 23.35 20.19 6.91
CA VAL A 218 24.72 19.90 7.34
C VAL A 218 25.38 18.98 6.32
N LEU A 219 26.50 19.45 5.78
CA LEU A 219 27.43 18.67 4.96
C LEU A 219 27.78 17.36 5.66
N VAL A 220 27.57 16.22 5.01
CA VAL A 220 28.05 14.92 5.48
C VAL A 220 29.08 14.39 4.50
N SER A 221 30.18 13.85 5.03
CA SER A 221 31.20 13.19 4.20
C SER A 221 30.59 11.98 3.50
N ASN A 222 30.77 11.89 2.18
CA ASN A 222 30.30 10.78 1.36
C ASN A 222 31.52 10.08 0.75
N ASP A 223 31.98 9.03 1.42
CA ASP A 223 33.19 8.29 1.01
C ASP A 223 33.00 7.55 -0.33
N ILE A 224 31.75 7.35 -0.78
CA ILE A 224 31.42 6.75 -2.09
C ILE A 224 31.50 7.81 -3.23
N ALA A 225 31.37 9.10 -2.92
CA ALA A 225 31.46 10.18 -3.91
C ALA A 225 32.82 10.91 -3.92
N GLY A 226 33.79 10.47 -3.12
CA GLY A 226 35.14 11.04 -3.10
C GLY A 226 35.24 12.46 -2.53
N GLY A 227 34.33 12.87 -1.64
CA GLY A 227 34.41 14.18 -0.97
C GLY A 227 33.14 14.61 -0.24
N ALA A 228 33.21 15.80 0.39
CA ALA A 228 32.07 16.49 0.98
C ALA A 228 31.21 17.11 -0.14
N LEU A 229 29.93 16.74 -0.21
CA LEU A 229 29.00 17.28 -1.20
C LEU A 229 28.34 18.55 -0.66
N SER A 230 28.40 19.66 -1.43
CA SER A 230 27.73 20.92 -1.10
C SER A 230 26.23 20.70 -0.83
N PRO A 231 25.58 21.43 0.11
CA PRO A 231 24.17 21.21 0.44
C PRO A 231 23.24 21.46 -0.75
N GLU A 232 23.72 22.21 -1.75
CA GLU A 232 23.01 22.57 -2.98
C GLU A 232 23.02 21.45 -4.05
N ILE A 233 23.84 20.41 -3.89
CA ILE A 233 23.86 19.25 -4.80
C ILE A 233 23.07 18.12 -4.14
N HIS A 234 21.75 18.27 -4.12
CA HIS A 234 20.85 17.16 -3.84
C HIS A 234 20.97 16.16 -4.99
N PHE A 235 21.26 14.90 -4.70
CA PHE A 235 20.86 13.85 -5.63
C PHE A 235 19.34 13.96 -5.81
N ASP A 236 18.87 14.02 -7.06
CA ASP A 236 17.51 14.38 -7.45
C ASP A 236 16.45 13.84 -6.47
N ASP A 237 15.91 14.75 -5.67
CA ASP A 237 14.78 14.48 -4.78
C ASP A 237 13.70 13.69 -5.53
N ILE A 238 13.29 12.58 -4.93
CA ILE A 238 12.26 11.71 -5.49
C ILE A 238 10.92 12.30 -5.10
N SER A 239 10.30 12.99 -6.05
CA SER A 239 8.98 13.57 -5.89
C SER A 239 7.90 12.49 -5.92
N LEU A 240 7.04 12.51 -4.92
CA LEU A 240 5.87 11.65 -4.76
C LEU A 240 4.60 12.47 -4.97
N SER A 241 3.64 11.91 -5.70
CA SER A 241 2.30 12.49 -5.84
C SER A 241 1.24 11.39 -5.89
N ALA A 242 0.20 11.53 -5.08
CA ALA A 242 -0.86 10.55 -4.93
C ALA A 242 -2.22 11.19 -4.62
N LYS A 243 -3.28 10.45 -4.95
CA LYS A 243 -4.65 10.73 -4.50
C LYS A 243 -4.98 9.85 -3.31
N ILE A 244 -5.74 10.43 -2.39
CA ILE A 244 -6.25 9.76 -1.18
C ILE A 244 -7.64 9.20 -1.49
N GLN A 245 -7.83 7.92 -1.17
CA GLN A 245 -9.12 7.23 -1.26
C GLN A 245 -9.28 6.34 -0.02
N GLY A 246 -10.35 6.56 0.76
CA GLY A 246 -10.43 6.03 2.11
C GLY A 246 -9.15 6.32 2.92
N ASN A 247 -8.60 5.28 3.53
CA ASN A 247 -7.34 5.34 4.30
C ASN A 247 -6.09 5.05 3.46
N LYS A 248 -6.20 5.01 2.13
CA LYS A 248 -5.10 4.72 1.22
C LYS A 248 -4.71 5.93 0.40
N PHE A 249 -3.50 5.86 -0.15
CA PHE A 249 -3.09 6.74 -1.22
C PHE A 249 -2.39 5.96 -2.33
N SER A 250 -2.54 6.40 -3.56
CA SER A 250 -1.79 5.90 -4.71
C SER A 250 -1.69 6.96 -5.80
N GLY A 251 -0.60 6.96 -6.56
CA GLY A 251 -0.44 7.80 -7.73
C GLY A 251 0.95 7.70 -8.33
N THR A 252 1.20 8.50 -9.35
CA THR A 252 2.47 8.56 -10.04
C THR A 252 2.83 10.03 -10.22
N SER A 253 4.05 10.41 -9.84
CA SER A 253 4.53 11.78 -10.05
C SER A 253 4.85 12.05 -11.52
N ASP A 254 5.03 13.33 -11.88
CA ASP A 254 5.41 13.74 -13.23
C ASP A 254 6.74 13.15 -13.70
N LYS A 255 7.61 12.74 -12.76
CA LYS A 255 8.87 12.04 -13.03
C LYS A 255 8.70 10.52 -13.22
N GLY A 256 7.46 10.02 -13.24
CA GLY A 256 7.16 8.59 -13.44
C GLY A 256 7.42 7.72 -12.21
N VAL A 257 7.46 8.30 -11.00
CA VAL A 257 7.63 7.53 -9.76
C VAL A 257 6.25 7.16 -9.22
N HIS A 258 5.93 5.87 -9.27
CA HIS A 258 4.72 5.35 -8.66
C HIS A 258 4.87 5.31 -7.14
N THR A 259 3.86 5.74 -6.40
CA THR A 259 3.82 5.70 -4.95
C THR A 259 2.47 5.22 -4.46
N GLU A 260 2.48 4.53 -3.32
CA GLU A 260 1.28 4.03 -2.69
C GLU A 260 1.50 3.70 -1.23
N GLY A 261 0.42 3.63 -0.46
CA GLY A 261 0.48 3.28 0.95
C GLY A 261 -0.83 3.54 1.66
N GLY A 262 -0.75 3.71 2.98
CA GLY A 262 -1.93 4.02 3.80
C GLY A 262 -1.64 4.84 5.04
N PHE A 263 -2.74 5.29 5.64
CA PHE A 263 -2.80 6.02 6.89
C PHE A 263 -3.20 5.09 8.02
N TYR A 264 -2.55 5.27 9.18
CA TYR A 264 -2.64 4.41 10.34
C TYR A 264 -2.78 5.21 11.63
N GLY A 265 -3.39 4.58 12.62
CA GLY A 265 -3.67 5.21 13.91
C GLY A 265 -4.86 6.15 13.88
N LYS A 266 -5.13 6.77 15.05
CA LYS A 266 -6.20 7.74 15.20
C LYS A 266 -5.91 8.98 14.34
N ASP A 267 -6.92 9.53 13.69
CA ASP A 267 -6.85 10.78 12.93
C ASP A 267 -5.67 10.85 11.92
N ALA A 268 -5.29 9.71 11.35
CA ALA A 268 -4.15 9.55 10.45
C ALA A 268 -2.81 10.03 11.05
N GLU A 269 -2.52 9.67 12.31
CA GLU A 269 -1.26 9.98 13.02
C GLU A 269 0.00 9.51 12.29
N GLU A 270 -0.06 8.36 11.60
CA GLU A 270 1.08 7.73 10.94
C GLU A 270 0.76 7.36 9.50
N VAL A 271 1.79 7.32 8.65
CA VAL A 271 1.68 6.98 7.24
C VAL A 271 2.85 6.07 6.84
N ALA A 272 2.57 5.03 6.08
CA ALA A 272 3.59 4.13 5.54
C ALA A 272 3.30 3.79 4.08
N GLY A 273 4.34 3.61 3.28
CA GLY A 273 4.17 3.33 1.86
C GLY A 273 5.44 2.96 1.12
N THR A 274 5.28 2.75 -0.18
CA THR A 274 6.33 2.42 -1.14
C THR A 274 6.41 3.48 -2.22
N TYR A 275 7.54 3.51 -2.90
CA TYR A 275 7.70 4.18 -4.18
C TYR A 275 8.55 3.34 -5.13
N LYS A 276 8.29 3.44 -6.44
CA LYS A 276 9.03 2.75 -7.49
C LYS A 276 9.02 3.58 -8.77
N GLY A 277 10.20 3.99 -9.21
CA GLY A 277 10.47 4.55 -10.53
C GLY A 277 11.24 3.54 -11.40
N LYS A 278 11.85 4.04 -12.47
CA LYS A 278 12.62 3.22 -13.41
C LYS A 278 13.84 2.56 -12.75
N ASP A 279 14.64 3.37 -12.04
CA ASP A 279 15.94 2.96 -11.49
C ASP A 279 16.02 3.09 -9.95
N VAL A 280 14.93 3.55 -9.33
CA VAL A 280 14.83 3.82 -7.90
C VAL A 280 13.59 3.20 -7.32
N MET A 281 13.68 2.69 -6.10
CA MET A 281 12.51 2.29 -5.33
C MET A 281 12.82 2.32 -3.84
N GLY A 282 11.79 2.22 -3.02
CA GLY A 282 11.98 2.14 -1.59
C GLY A 282 10.71 2.16 -0.80
N VAL A 283 10.89 2.01 0.50
CA VAL A 283 9.83 2.01 1.51
C VAL A 283 10.03 3.21 2.41
N PHE A 284 8.94 3.74 2.96
CA PHE A 284 8.99 4.84 3.91
C PHE A 284 7.92 4.70 4.98
N GLY A 285 8.17 5.33 6.12
CA GLY A 285 7.19 5.61 7.14
C GLY A 285 7.43 6.97 7.76
N ALA A 286 6.36 7.67 8.08
CA ALA A 286 6.38 9.01 8.65
C ALA A 286 5.23 9.19 9.64
N ARG A 287 5.40 10.16 10.54
CA ARG A 287 4.39 10.54 11.52
C ARG A 287 4.09 12.02 11.43
N LYS A 288 2.89 12.38 11.84
CA LYS A 288 2.44 13.76 11.92
C LYS A 288 3.39 14.58 12.82
N ASN A 289 3.74 15.77 12.37
CA ASN A 289 4.46 16.77 13.18
C ASN A 289 3.53 17.54 14.12
#